data_AF-A0A916C199-F1
#
_entry.id   AF-A0A916C199-F1
#
_cell.length_a   1.000
_cell.length_b   1.000
_cell.length_c   1.000
_cell.angle_alpha   90.00
_cell.angle_beta   90.00
_cell.angle_gamma   90.00
#
_symmetry.space_group_name_H-M   'P 1'
#
loop_
_entity.id
_entity.type
_entity.pdbx_description
1 polymer ?
#
loop_
_entity_poly.entity_id
_entity_poly.type
_entity_poly.pdbx_seq_one_letter_code
_entity_poly.pdbx_strand_id
1 'polypeptide(L)'
;MSNLEPERAAVVQQVTALAQVLYEALERQDAAQIQSAQQNMTAVAEMIWAHVDQDASIAGRDKAMVRLLAGAAIKDLPTAIQYPANYPKIQRDLRMLTSSLMLLK
;
A
#
# COMPACT_ATOMS: atom_id res chain seq x y z
N MET A 1 -11.60 24.67 1.39
CA MET A 1 -11.73 23.43 2.17
C MET A 1 -12.06 22.36 1.16
N SER A 2 -11.07 21.59 0.74
CA SER A 2 -11.19 20.70 -0.41
C SER A 2 -11.85 19.40 0.03
N ASN A 3 -13.07 19.15 -0.46
CA ASN A 3 -13.73 17.86 -0.40
C ASN A 3 -12.89 16.84 -1.16
N LEU A 4 -11.94 16.20 -0.47
CA LEU A 4 -11.29 14.98 -0.93
C LEU A 4 -12.24 13.83 -0.64
N GLU A 5 -13.22 13.72 -1.53
CA GLU A 5 -14.45 12.92 -1.49
C GLU A 5 -14.18 11.41 -1.19
N PRO A 6 -15.12 10.73 -0.53
CA PRO A 6 -15.00 9.44 0.19
C PRO A 6 -14.25 8.27 -0.47
N GLU A 7 -14.13 8.24 -1.80
CA GLU A 7 -13.39 7.18 -2.50
C GLU A 7 -11.89 7.21 -2.19
N ARG A 8 -11.29 8.40 -2.07
CA ARG A 8 -9.88 8.53 -1.69
C ARG A 8 -9.67 8.01 -0.27
N ALA A 9 -10.60 8.33 0.63
CA ALA A 9 -10.59 7.81 2.00
C ALA A 9 -10.72 6.27 2.01
N ALA A 10 -11.58 5.70 1.16
CA ALA A 10 -11.76 4.25 1.05
C ALA A 10 -10.49 3.54 0.54
N VAL A 11 -9.84 4.06 -0.51
CA VAL A 11 -8.58 3.50 -1.04
C VAL A 11 -7.46 3.63 -0.01
N VAL A 12 -7.32 4.78 0.64
CA VAL A 12 -6.34 5.00 1.70
C VAL A 12 -6.58 4.05 2.87
N GLN A 13 -7.84 3.87 3.27
CA GLN A 13 -8.22 2.96 4.35
C GLN A 13 -7.95 1.50 3.99
N GLN A 14 -8.21 1.09 2.75
CA GLN A 14 -7.93 -0.26 2.25
C GLN A 14 -6.43 -0.55 2.22
N VAL A 15 -5.62 0.37 1.68
CA VAL A 15 -4.15 0.24 1.68
C VAL A 15 -3.61 0.22 3.10
N THR A 16 -4.15 1.06 4.00
CA THR A 16 -3.76 1.07 5.42
C THR A 16 -4.06 -0.26 6.11
N ALA A 17 -5.24 -0.84 5.85
CA ALA A 17 -5.61 -2.14 6.41
C ALA A 17 -4.68 -3.26 5.90
N LEU A 18 -4.37 -3.27 4.61
CA LEU A 18 -3.46 -4.27 4.02
C LEU A 18 -2.03 -4.13 4.53
N ALA A 19 -1.54 -2.89 4.68
CA ALA A 19 -0.24 -2.62 5.28
C ALA A 19 -0.15 -3.11 6.73
N GLN A 20 -1.23 -2.95 7.50
CA GLN A 20 -1.33 -3.43 8.88
C GLN A 20 -1.31 -4.96 8.94
N VAL A 21 -2.11 -5.65 8.10
CA VAL A 21 -2.11 -7.11 8.03
C VAL A 21 -0.73 -7.65 7.65
N LEU A 22 -0.06 -7.01 6.68
CA LEU A 22 1.29 -7.40 6.29
C LEU A 22 2.31 -7.19 7.41
N TYR A 23 2.20 -6.08 8.14
CA TYR A 23 3.06 -5.80 9.30
C TYR A 23 2.93 -6.87 10.39
N GLU A 24 1.69 -7.25 10.75
CA GLU A 24 1.41 -8.25 11.77
C GLU A 24 1.85 -9.65 11.33
N ALA A 25 1.67 -9.99 10.06
CA ALA A 25 2.14 -11.25 9.49
C ALA A 25 3.67 -11.37 9.56
N LEU A 26 4.38 -10.27 9.25
CA LEU A 26 5.84 -10.19 9.38
C LEU A 26 6.30 -10.31 10.83
N GLU A 27 5.58 -9.70 11.78
CA GLU A 27 5.88 -9.79 13.22
C GLU A 27 5.71 -11.22 13.75
N ARG A 28 4.68 -11.93 13.30
CA ARG A 28 4.41 -13.33 13.68
C ARG A 28 5.25 -14.34 12.90
N GLN A 29 5.99 -13.90 11.88
CA GLN A 29 6.73 -14.74 10.93
C GLN A 29 5.85 -15.83 10.29
N ASP A 30 4.55 -15.56 10.15
CA ASP A 30 3.60 -16.49 9.55
C ASP A 30 3.72 -16.41 8.02
N ALA A 31 4.46 -17.35 7.44
CA ALA A 31 4.73 -17.38 6.01
C ALA A 31 3.45 -17.40 5.15
N ALA A 32 2.39 -18.08 5.60
CA ALA A 32 1.12 -18.14 4.87
C ALA A 32 0.40 -16.79 4.90
N GLN A 33 0.38 -16.12 6.06
CA GLN A 33 -0.18 -14.77 6.17
C GLN A 33 0.65 -13.74 5.42
N ILE A 34 1.98 -13.84 5.44
CA ILE A 34 2.88 -12.95 4.71
C ILE A 34 2.59 -13.04 3.21
N GLN A 35 2.51 -14.26 2.67
CA GLN A 35 2.22 -14.49 1.26
C GLN A 35 0.83 -13.96 0.87
N SER A 36 -0.20 -14.29 1.65
CA SER A 36 -1.56 -13.81 1.42
C SER A 36 -1.65 -12.28 1.47
N ALA A 37 -1.04 -11.65 2.47
CA ALA A 37 -1.03 -10.21 2.63
C ALA A 37 -0.26 -9.50 1.50
N GLN A 38 0.87 -10.07 1.04
CA GLN A 38 1.59 -9.54 -0.12
C GLN A 38 0.77 -9.65 -1.40
N GLN A 39 0.10 -10.78 -1.64
CA GLN A 39 -0.75 -10.97 -2.82
C GLN A 39 -1.91 -9.96 -2.83
N ASN A 40 -2.59 -9.79 -1.70
CA ASN A 40 -3.67 -8.82 -1.57
C ASN A 40 -3.19 -7.38 -1.79
N MET A 41 -2.03 -7.02 -1.23
CA MET A 41 -1.43 -5.70 -1.43
C MET A 41 -1.03 -5.46 -2.89
N THR A 42 -0.54 -6.50 -3.58
CA THR A 42 -0.20 -6.45 -5.01
C THR A 42 -1.45 -6.28 -5.87
N ALA A 43 -2.49 -7.07 -5.63
CA ALA A 43 -3.75 -6.98 -6.39
C ALA A 43 -4.43 -5.61 -6.24
N VAL A 44 -4.46 -5.05 -5.02
CA VAL A 44 -4.99 -3.70 -4.80
C VAL A 44 -4.11 -2.65 -5.48
N ALA A 45 -2.79 -2.79 -5.42
CA ALA A 45 -1.88 -1.90 -6.13
C ALA A 45 -2.07 -1.95 -7.65
N GLU A 46 -2.29 -3.12 -8.25
CA GLU A 46 -2.58 -3.28 -9.69
C GLU A 46 -3.90 -2.60 -10.07
N MET A 47 -4.95 -2.78 -9.26
CA MET A 47 -6.23 -2.10 -9.47
C MET A 47 -6.05 -0.57 -9.44
N ILE A 48 -5.35 -0.05 -8.42
CA ILE A 48 -5.05 1.38 -8.31
C ILE A 48 -4.25 1.84 -9.53
N TRP A 49 -3.21 1.11 -9.91
CA TRP A 49 -2.36 1.46 -11.05
C TRP A 49 -3.14 1.56 -12.37
N ALA A 50 -4.10 0.66 -12.59
CA ALA A 50 -4.94 0.63 -13.79
C ALA A 50 -5.97 1.78 -13.84
N HIS A 51 -6.51 2.19 -12.69
CA HIS A 51 -7.64 3.12 -12.63
C HIS A 51 -7.27 4.57 -12.27
N VAL A 52 -6.08 4.80 -11.66
CA VAL A 52 -5.66 6.13 -11.18
C VAL A 52 -5.63 7.21 -12.28
N ASP A 53 -5.37 6.84 -13.53
CA ASP A 53 -5.39 7.79 -14.64
C ASP A 53 -6.80 8.18 -15.06
N GLN A 54 -7.75 7.24 -14.95
CA GLN A 54 -9.16 7.43 -15.31
C GLN A 54 -9.91 8.22 -14.25
N ASP A 55 -9.38 8.27 -13.03
CA ASP A 55 -9.97 9.00 -11.93
C ASP A 55 -9.76 10.51 -12.08
N ALA A 56 -10.80 11.24 -12.50
CA ALA A 56 -10.77 12.70 -12.64
C ALA A 56 -10.73 13.45 -11.30
N SER A 57 -11.04 12.77 -10.18
CA SER A 57 -11.06 13.37 -8.84
C SER A 57 -9.66 13.51 -8.23
N ILE A 58 -8.66 12.81 -8.77
CA ILE A 58 -7.28 12.84 -8.28
C ILE A 58 -6.47 13.89 -9.06
N ALA A 59 -5.85 14.84 -8.34
CA ALA A 59 -4.95 15.81 -8.95
C ALA A 59 -3.73 15.12 -9.60
N GLY A 60 -3.21 15.64 -10.72
CA GLY A 60 -2.12 14.99 -11.47
C GLY A 60 -0.85 14.69 -10.64
N ARG A 61 -0.51 15.56 -9.67
CA ARG A 61 0.59 15.32 -8.72
C ARG A 61 0.31 14.11 -7.81
N ASP A 62 -0.91 13.99 -7.33
CA ASP A 62 -1.33 12.88 -6.48
C ASP A 62 -1.40 11.58 -7.29
N LYS A 63 -1.81 11.62 -8.56
CA LYS A 63 -1.77 10.47 -9.47
C LYS A 63 -0.36 9.89 -9.61
N ALA A 64 0.65 10.77 -9.78
CA ALA A 64 2.04 10.34 -9.88
C ALA A 64 2.54 9.67 -8.59
N MET A 65 2.15 10.19 -7.42
CA MET A 65 2.52 9.62 -6.13
C MET A 65 1.82 8.28 -5.87
N VAL A 66 0.53 8.20 -6.18
CA VAL A 66 -0.26 6.96 -6.09
C VAL A 66 0.31 5.89 -7.02
N ARG A 67 0.68 6.25 -8.25
CA ARG A 67 1.41 5.35 -9.15
C ARG A 67 2.72 4.88 -8.58
N LEU A 68 3.54 5.79 -8.06
CA LEU A 68 4.84 5.41 -7.49
C LEU A 68 4.68 4.38 -6.36
N LEU A 69 3.72 4.59 -5.46
CA LEU A 69 3.40 3.66 -4.37
C LEU A 69 2.87 2.32 -4.88
N ALA A 70 1.92 2.34 -5.82
CA ALA A 70 1.41 1.12 -6.44
C ALA A 70 2.52 0.36 -7.18
N GLY A 71 3.41 1.06 -7.89
CA GLY A 71 4.54 0.48 -8.58
C GLY A 71 5.51 -0.23 -7.63
N ALA A 72 5.82 0.38 -6.49
CA ALA A 72 6.67 -0.24 -5.46
C ALA A 72 6.01 -1.51 -4.87
N ALA A 73 4.70 -1.48 -4.62
CA ALA A 73 3.96 -2.64 -4.14
C ALA A 73 3.87 -3.78 -5.18
N ILE A 74 3.80 -3.46 -6.47
CA ILE A 74 3.74 -4.45 -7.56
C ILE A 74 5.11 -5.06 -7.87
N LYS A 75 6.17 -4.23 -7.90
CA LYS A 75 7.49 -4.66 -8.40
C LYS A 75 8.47 -5.03 -7.30
N ASP A 76 8.54 -4.23 -6.24
CA ASP A 76 9.63 -4.33 -5.27
C ASP A 76 9.22 -5.22 -4.08
N LEU A 77 8.00 -5.07 -3.58
CA LEU A 77 7.50 -5.82 -2.42
C LEU A 77 7.54 -7.35 -2.63
N PRO A 78 7.07 -7.92 -3.76
CA PRO A 78 7.02 -9.37 -3.93
C PRO A 78 8.42 -10.01 -3.92
N THR A 79 9.44 -9.29 -4.38
CA THR A 79 10.83 -9.75 -4.34
C THR A 79 11.45 -9.50 -2.97
N ALA A 80 11.25 -8.31 -2.39
CA ALA A 80 11.85 -7.97 -1.10
C ALA A 80 11.38 -8.90 0.02
N ILE A 81 10.10 -9.30 -0.01
CA ILE A 81 9.49 -10.14 1.03
C ILE A 81 9.87 -11.62 0.94
N GLN A 82 10.55 -12.05 -0.13
CA GLN A 82 11.08 -13.42 -0.19
C GLN A 82 12.30 -13.61 0.72
N TYR A 83 12.91 -12.51 1.16
CA TYR A 83 14.11 -12.53 1.99
C TYR A 83 13.77 -12.06 3.41
N PRO A 84 13.73 -12.96 4.42
CA PRO A 84 13.43 -12.60 5.81
C PRO A 84 14.33 -11.49 6.39
N ALA A 85 15.56 -11.38 5.89
CA ALA A 85 16.48 -10.29 6.24
C ALA A 85 15.92 -8.88 5.93
N ASN A 86 14.98 -8.76 5.00
CA ASN A 86 14.35 -7.49 4.63
C ASN A 86 13.13 -7.16 5.50
N TYR A 87 12.60 -8.09 6.28
CA TYR A 87 11.36 -7.88 7.05
C TYR A 87 11.41 -6.66 7.96
N PRO A 88 12.50 -6.38 8.71
CA PRO A 88 12.56 -5.18 9.55
C PRO A 88 12.49 -3.88 8.74
N LYS A 89 13.05 -3.87 7.53
CA LYS A 89 12.97 -2.71 6.63
C LYS A 89 11.56 -2.54 6.11
N ILE A 90 10.95 -3.63 5.60
CA ILE A 90 9.57 -3.62 5.09
C ILE A 90 8.60 -3.15 6.19
N GLN A 91 8.74 -3.64 7.42
CA GLN A 91 7.93 -3.19 8.55
C GLN A 91 8.09 -1.70 8.86
N ARG A 92 9.31 -1.17 8.78
CA ARG A 92 9.56 0.27 8.95
C ARG A 92 8.88 1.08 7.86
N ASP A 93 9.01 0.65 6.61
CA ASP A 93 8.43 1.32 5.44
C ASP A 93 6.89 1.30 5.52
N LEU A 94 6.29 0.15 5.87
CA LEU A 94 4.86 0.01 6.11
C LEU A 94 4.38 0.92 7.25
N ARG A 95 5.12 1.02 8.35
CA ARG A 95 4.77 1.91 9.46
C ARG A 95 4.78 3.37 9.02
N MET A 96 5.82 3.80 8.29
CA MET A 96 5.90 5.18 7.77
C MET A 96 4.78 5.48 6.77
N LEU A 97 4.42 4.51 5.92
CA LEU A 97 3.30 4.61 5.00
C LEU A 97 1.99 4.80 5.77
N THR A 98 1.69 3.94 6.73
CA THR A 98 0.49 4.06 7.57
C THR A 98 0.42 5.39 8.31
N SER A 99 1.53 5.86 8.90
CA SER A 99 1.57 7.17 9.56
C SER A 99 1.33 8.33 8.58
N SER A 100 1.92 8.26 7.39
CA SER A 100 1.75 9.30 6.36
C SER A 100 0.32 9.34 5.81
N LEU A 101 -0.31 8.17 5.65
CA LEU A 101 -1.70 8.04 5.23
C LEU A 101 -2.67 8.54 6.31
N MET A 102 -2.36 8.38 7.60
CA MET A 102 -3.15 8.97 8.69
C MET A 102 -3.10 10.50 8.71
N LEU A 103 -1.99 11.11 8.30
CA LEU A 103 -1.84 12.57 8.19
C LEU A 103 -2.58 13.15 6.96
N LEU A 104 -2.99 12.31 6.01
CA LEU A 104 -3.76 12.68 4.83
C LEU A 104 -5.28 12.62 5.05
N LYS A 105 -5.74 12.30 6.27
CA LYS A 105 -7.15 12.33 6.69
C LYS A 105 -7.65 13.75 6.96
#